data_AF-A0AA97GVS3-F1
#
_entry.id   AF-A0AA97GVS3-F1
#
_cell.length_a   1.000
_cell.length_b   1.000
_cell.length_c   1.000
_cell.angle_alpha   90.00
_cell.angle_beta   90.00
_cell.angle_gamma   90.00
#
_symmetry.space_group_name_H-M   'P 1'
#
loop_
_entity.id
_entity.type
_entity.pdbx_description
1 polymer ?
#
loop_
_entity_poly.entity_id
_entity_poly.type
_entity_poly.pdbx_seq_one_letter_code
_entity_poly.pdbx_strand_id
1 'polypeptide(L)' 'MTEPTSTYVTIPEAAALIGVSRAFISKCIHQTRTLPAVRVPGTRVVRIRRDDVLALVEPV' A
#
# COMPACT_ATOMS: atom_id res chain seq x y z
N MET A 1 12.30 9.30 21.26
CA MET A 1 10.91 9.63 20.91
C MET A 1 10.75 9.30 19.43
N THR A 2 10.26 8.10 19.10
CA THR A 2 10.10 7.69 17.70
C THR A 2 8.65 7.95 17.33
N GLU A 3 8.40 9.10 16.71
CA GLU A 3 7.08 9.41 16.17
C GLU A 3 6.77 8.40 15.06
N PRO A 4 5.65 7.64 15.11
CA PRO A 4 5.23 6.83 13.98
C PRO A 4 4.65 7.79 12.93
N THR A 5 5.53 8.49 12.21
CA THR A 5 5.18 9.41 11.13
C THR A 5 4.47 8.62 10.03
N SER A 6 3.14 8.72 10.01
CA SER A 6 2.25 8.39 8.89
C SER A 6 2.69 7.20 8.03
N THR A 7 2.67 5.99 8.60
CA THR A 7 3.06 4.74 7.91
C THR A 7 2.10 4.37 6.78
N TYR A 8 0.97 5.07 6.61
CA TYR A 8 -0.06 4.68 5.65
C TYR A 8 -0.09 5.58 4.42
N VAL A 9 0.01 4.95 3.25
CA VAL A 9 -0.06 5.56 1.93
C VAL A 9 -1.32 5.12 1.18
N THR A 10 -1.73 5.90 0.21
CA THR A 10 -2.82 5.56 -0.72
C THR A 10 -2.32 4.71 -1.88
N ILE A 11 -3.23 4.10 -2.65
CA ILE A 11 -2.89 3.34 -3.88
C ILE A 11 -1.98 4.14 -4.85
N PRO A 12 -2.26 5.40 -5.22
CA PRO A 12 -1.40 6.15 -6.13
C PRO A 12 -0.01 6.44 -5.54
N GLU A 13 0.08 6.70 -4.24
CA GLU A 13 1.36 6.92 -3.56
C GLU A 13 2.18 5.63 -3.48
N ALA A 14 1.54 4.50 -3.12
CA ALA A 14 2.16 3.18 -3.12
C ALA A 14 2.70 2.82 -4.51
N ALA A 15 1.92 3.06 -5.55
CA ALA A 15 2.32 2.83 -6.93
C ALA A 15 3.56 3.68 -7.30
N ALA A 16 3.57 4.96 -6.93
CA ALA A 16 4.70 5.86 -7.17
C ALA A 16 5.95 5.47 -6.37
N LEU A 17 5.79 4.94 -5.15
CA LEU A 17 6.90 4.54 -4.28
C LEU A 17 7.75 3.42 -4.87
N ILE A 18 7.11 2.45 -5.53
CA ILE A 18 7.80 1.28 -6.11
C ILE A 18 7.86 1.32 -7.64
N GLY A 19 7.43 2.43 -8.25
CA GLY A 19 7.50 2.64 -9.70
C GLY A 19 6.57 1.74 -10.52
N VAL A 20 5.44 1.29 -9.97
CA VAL A 20 4.49 0.39 -10.65
C VAL A 20 3.19 1.10 -11.01
N SER A 21 2.32 0.41 -11.76
CA SER A 21 0.99 0.92 -12.08
C SER A 21 0.03 0.83 -10.88
N ARG A 22 -0.93 1.75 -10.80
CA ARG A 22 -2.03 1.70 -9.81
C ARG A 22 -2.83 0.41 -9.90
N ALA A 23 -2.98 -0.12 -11.12
CA ALA A 23 -3.67 -1.39 -11.37
C ALA A 23 -2.93 -2.58 -10.75
N PHE A 24 -1.59 -2.56 -10.76
CA PHE A 24 -0.78 -3.57 -10.08
C PHE A 24 -1.04 -3.57 -8.57
N ILE A 25 -0.97 -2.41 -7.92
CA ILE A 25 -1.28 -2.28 -6.49
C ILE A 25 -2.72 -2.75 -6.18
N SER A 26 -3.69 -2.35 -7.00
CA SER A 26 -5.09 -2.79 -6.85
C SER A 26 -5.23 -4.31 -6.97
N LYS A 27 -4.52 -4.93 -7.93
CA LYS A 27 -4.44 -6.38 -8.09
C LYS A 27 -3.81 -7.05 -6.87
N CYS A 28 -2.74 -6.48 -6.31
CA CYS A 28 -2.07 -6.99 -5.12
C CYS A 28 -2.99 -7.02 -3.89
N ILE A 29 -3.87 -6.03 -3.78
CA ILE A 29 -4.84 -5.93 -2.68
C ILE A 29 -6.02 -6.87 -2.89
N HIS A 30 -6.63 -6.86 -4.08
CA HIS A 30 -7.92 -7.52 -4.32
C HIS A 30 -7.81 -8.95 -4.82
N GLN A 31 -6.83 -9.25 -5.66
CA GLN A 31 -6.69 -10.57 -6.28
C GLN A 31 -5.68 -11.45 -5.54
N THR A 32 -4.44 -10.98 -5.37
CA THR A 32 -3.39 -11.81 -4.75
C THR A 32 -3.42 -11.73 -3.23
N ARG A 33 -4.06 -10.71 -2.65
CA ARG A 33 -4.10 -10.42 -1.20
C ARG A 33 -2.71 -10.41 -0.54
N THR A 34 -1.68 -10.11 -1.32
CA THR A 34 -0.28 -10.02 -0.86
C THR A 34 0.01 -8.69 -0.19
N LEU A 35 -0.87 -7.70 -0.38
CA LEU A 35 -0.72 -6.37 0.20
C LEU A 35 -1.88 -6.07 1.17
N PRO A 36 -1.63 -5.99 2.49
CA PRO A 36 -2.62 -5.62 3.47
C PRO A 36 -3.11 -4.19 3.24
N ALA A 37 -4.41 -4.02 3.13
CA ALA A 37 -5.02 -2.73 2.88
C ALA A 37 -6.21 -2.50 3.82
N VAL A 38 -6.24 -1.34 4.46
CA VAL A 38 -7.30 -0.92 5.36
C VAL A 38 -8.19 0.09 4.65
N ARG A 39 -9.49 -0.19 4.60
CA ARG A 39 -10.47 0.81 4.15
C ARG A 39 -10.86 1.69 5.33
N VAL A 40 -10.81 3.00 5.13
CA VAL A 40 -11.26 3.95 6.15
C VAL A 40 -12.79 3.97 6.15
N PRO A 41 -13.46 3.62 7.27
CA PRO A 41 -14.92 3.60 7.36
C PRO A 41 -15.52 4.95 6.93
N GLY A 42 -16.62 4.90 6.16
CA GLY A 42 -17.26 6.11 5.65
C GLY A 42 -16.58 6.76 4.43
N THR A 43 -15.48 6.19 3.92
CA THR A 43 -14.83 6.68 2.69
C THR A 43 -14.54 5.54 1.71
N ARG A 44 -14.34 5.89 0.44
CA ARG A 44 -13.83 4.96 -0.59
C ARG A 44 -12.30 4.86 -0.59
N VAL A 45 -11.62 5.48 0.38
CA VAL A 45 -10.16 5.57 0.43
C VAL A 45 -9.57 4.30 1.04
N VAL A 46 -8.59 3.74 0.34
CA VAL A 46 -7.80 2.60 0.80
C VAL A 46 -6.45 3.11 1.29
N ARG A 47 -6.09 2.71 2.51
CA ARG A 47 -4.81 3.00 3.17
C ARG A 47 -3.99 1.71 3.22
N ILE A 48 -2.72 1.81 2.87
CA ILE A 48 -1.79 0.69 2.75
C ILE A 48 -0.58 1.05 3.60
N ARG A 49 -0.01 0.11 4.36
CA ARG A 49 1.24 0.41 5.06
C ARG A 49 2.38 0.51 4.06
N ARG A 50 3.20 1.53 4.23
CA ARG A 50 4.38 1.79 3.40
C ARG A 50 5.38 0.64 3.46
N ASP A 51 5.55 0.03 4.64
CA ASP A 51 6.46 -1.09 4.86
C ASP A 51 6.07 -2.31 4.00
N ASP A 52 4.78 -2.69 4.02
CA ASP A 52 4.23 -3.77 3.19
C ASP A 52 4.42 -3.50 1.68
N VAL A 53 4.35 -2.24 1.26
CA VAL A 53 4.57 -1.84 -0.14
C VAL A 53 6.04 -2.01 -0.51
N LEU A 54 6.98 -1.68 0.38
CA LEU A 54 8.42 -1.85 0.12
C LEU A 54 8.81 -3.33 0.12
N ALA A 55 8.20 -4.14 0.99
CA ALA A 55 8.42 -5.59 1.05
C ALA A 55 8.02 -6.33 -0.24
N LEU A 56 7.17 -5.74 -1.11
CA LEU A 56 6.88 -6.30 -2.44
C LEU A 56 8.05 -6.23 -3.41
N VAL A 57 9.04 -5.37 -3.16
CA VAL A 57 10.16 -5.10 -4.07
C VAL A 57 11.40 -5.91 -3.68
N GLU A 58 11.53 -6.31 -2.41
CA GLU A 58 12.65 -7.15 -1.98
C GLU A 58 12.50 -8.57 -2.56
N PRO A 59 13.39 -9.00 -3.46
CA PRO A 59 13.40 -10.39 -3.91
C PRO A 59 13.96 -11.27 -2.78
N VAL A 60 13.25 -12.35 -2.45
CA VAL A 60 13.78 -13.48 -1.68
C VAL A 60 14.87 -14.18 -2.48
#